data_AF-A0AAU4G879-F1
#
_entry.id   AF-A0AAU4G879-F1
#
_cell.length_a   1.000
_cell.length_b   1.000
_cell.length_c   1.000
_cell.angle_alpha   90.00
_cell.angle_beta   90.00
_cell.angle_gamma   90.00
#
_symmetry.space_group_name_H-M   'P 1'
#
loop_
_entity.id
_entity.type
_entity.pdbx_description
1 polymer ?
#
loop_
_entity_poly.entity_id
_entity_poly.type
_entity_poly.pdbx_seq_one_letter_code
_entity_poly.pdbx_strand_id
1 'polypeptide(L)'
;MRARDAAGAGQRLRHPDVDLRAALWEPEAKLVQLREALSLWRGPPYGGLDVLPLADEAHRLSERRMGLVEQLHQAELELGRHAAAAAALVRRHPLRERLHHLLMAALAADGRRAEALAVYRRARGLLAGQLGLEPGEPLRELERRILAGEPGRICLA
;
A
#
# COMPACT_ATOMS: atom_id res chain seq x y z
N MET A 1 23.07 6.52 -60.19
CA MET A 1 21.60 6.35 -60.13
C MET A 1 21.31 5.05 -59.40
N ARG A 2 20.29 5.02 -58.53
CA ARG A 2 19.87 3.95 -57.58
C ARG A 2 19.85 2.54 -58.22
N ALA A 3 20.03 1.43 -57.52
CA ALA A 3 19.22 0.98 -56.39
C ALA A 3 19.90 -0.13 -55.57
N ARG A 4 19.63 -0.07 -54.25
CA ARG A 4 20.01 -1.04 -53.21
C ARG A 4 19.21 -2.33 -53.34
N ASP A 5 19.95 -3.44 -53.33
CA ASP A 5 19.79 -4.63 -52.49
C ASP A 5 18.37 -4.98 -52.01
N ALA A 6 17.84 -6.05 -52.60
CA ALA A 6 16.80 -6.87 -52.02
C ALA A 6 17.44 -8.20 -51.58
N ALA A 7 17.51 -8.46 -50.28
CA ALA A 7 17.68 -9.80 -49.75
C ALA A 7 17.05 -9.87 -48.36
N GLY A 8 16.21 -10.88 -48.17
CA GLY A 8 15.22 -10.96 -47.10
C GLY A 8 15.80 -11.17 -45.70
N ALA A 9 14.98 -10.84 -44.72
CA ALA A 9 14.84 -11.65 -43.53
C ALA A 9 13.49 -11.28 -42.91
N GLY A 10 12.58 -12.24 -42.84
CA GLY A 10 11.32 -12.10 -42.11
C GLY A 10 11.64 -11.65 -40.70
N GLN A 11 11.24 -10.42 -40.37
CA GLN A 11 11.50 -9.83 -39.08
C GLN A 11 10.55 -10.49 -38.10
N ARG A 12 11.01 -11.61 -37.54
CA ARG A 12 10.45 -12.24 -36.35
C ARG A 12 10.27 -11.12 -35.33
N LEU A 13 9.03 -10.93 -34.90
CA LEU A 13 8.69 -10.16 -33.73
C LEU A 13 9.57 -10.71 -32.59
N ARG A 14 10.66 -10.00 -32.31
CA ARG A 14 11.49 -10.23 -31.14
C ARG A 14 10.67 -9.73 -29.97
N HIS A 15 9.71 -10.55 -29.54
CA HIS A 15 9.28 -10.47 -28.16
C HIS A 15 10.57 -10.66 -27.35
N PRO A 16 11.01 -9.67 -26.58
CA PRO A 16 12.05 -9.95 -25.61
C PRO A 16 11.47 -11.03 -24.71
N ASP A 17 12.11 -12.19 -24.69
CA ASP A 17 11.97 -13.17 -23.62
C ASP A 17 12.39 -12.46 -22.34
N VAL A 18 11.47 -11.69 -21.78
CA VAL A 18 11.55 -11.16 -20.43
C VAL A 18 11.38 -12.39 -19.57
N ASP A 19 12.49 -12.84 -18.99
CA ASP A 19 12.53 -13.90 -18.02
C ASP A 19 11.56 -13.55 -16.87
N LEU A 20 10.34 -14.11 -16.93
CA LEU A 20 9.23 -13.83 -16.03
C LEU A 20 9.51 -14.27 -14.57
N ARG A 21 10.69 -14.82 -14.29
CA ARG A 21 11.17 -15.16 -12.94
C ARG A 21 12.10 -14.11 -12.33
N ALA A 22 12.62 -13.17 -13.13
CA ALA A 22 13.50 -12.08 -12.68
C ALA A 22 12.81 -10.71 -12.59
N ALA A 23 11.51 -10.61 -12.92
CA ALA A 23 10.68 -9.42 -12.72
C ALA A 23 10.30 -9.21 -11.24
N LEU A 24 11.31 -9.25 -10.36
CA LEU A 24 11.19 -8.86 -8.96
C LEU A 24 10.96 -7.35 -8.92
N TRP A 25 9.68 -6.97 -9.01
CA TRP A 25 9.10 -5.80 -8.35
C TRP A 25 9.93 -4.51 -8.51
N GLU A 26 9.79 -3.81 -9.64
CA GLU A 26 10.12 -2.39 -9.64
C GLU A 26 9.06 -1.69 -8.78
N PRO A 27 9.36 -1.29 -7.53
CA PRO A 27 8.37 -0.68 -6.64
C PRO A 27 7.74 0.56 -7.31
N GLU A 28 8.50 1.22 -8.16
CA GLU A 28 8.08 2.39 -8.94
C GLU A 28 7.04 2.03 -10.01
N ALA A 29 7.21 0.91 -10.73
CA ALA A 29 6.20 0.44 -11.68
C ALA A 29 4.89 0.03 -10.97
N LYS A 30 5.01 -0.59 -9.79
CA LYS A 30 3.84 -0.91 -8.95
C LYS A 30 3.14 0.35 -8.47
N LEU A 31 3.87 1.40 -8.09
CA LEU A 31 3.29 2.69 -7.71
C LEU A 31 2.53 3.35 -8.86
N VAL A 32 3.07 3.32 -10.08
CA VAL A 32 2.39 3.86 -11.26
C VAL A 32 1.06 3.13 -11.47
N GLN A 33 1.07 1.79 -11.49
CA GLN A 33 -0.15 1.00 -11.67
C GLN A 33 -1.19 1.24 -10.57
N LEU A 34 -0.77 1.35 -9.31
CA LEU A 34 -1.67 1.62 -8.19
C LEU A 34 -2.28 3.02 -8.27
N ARG A 35 -1.50 4.04 -8.67
CA ARG A 35 -1.99 5.41 -8.88
C ARG A 35 -2.96 5.47 -10.04
N GLU A 36 -2.64 4.83 -11.16
CA GLU A 36 -3.53 4.73 -12.32
C GLU A 36 -4.85 4.05 -11.95
N ALA A 37 -4.79 2.90 -11.26
CA ALA A 37 -6.00 2.23 -10.77
C ALA A 37 -6.81 3.19 -9.88
N LEU A 38 -6.21 3.79 -8.85
CA LEU A 38 -6.90 4.68 -7.91
C LEU A 38 -7.51 5.92 -8.60
N SER A 39 -6.93 6.40 -9.70
CA SER A 39 -7.46 7.52 -10.48
C SER A 39 -8.82 7.24 -11.13
N LEU A 40 -9.18 5.96 -11.31
CA LEU A 40 -10.48 5.56 -11.84
C LEU A 40 -11.63 5.86 -10.88
N TRP A 41 -11.35 6.01 -9.58
CA TRP A 41 -12.35 6.37 -8.57
C TRP A 41 -12.50 7.89 -8.43
N ARG A 42 -13.61 8.43 -8.96
CA ARG A 42 -13.92 9.87 -8.91
C ARG A 42 -14.77 10.31 -7.71
N GLY A 43 -15.04 9.40 -6.77
CA GLY A 43 -15.92 9.65 -5.62
C GLY A 43 -16.27 8.35 -4.88
N PRO A 44 -17.24 8.40 -3.95
CA PRO A 44 -17.86 7.20 -3.39
C PRO A 44 -18.46 6.33 -4.52
N PRO A 45 -18.32 4.99 -4.47
CA PRO A 45 -19.03 4.11 -5.41
C PRO A 45 -20.53 4.40 -5.39
N TYR A 46 -21.13 4.55 -6.57
CA TYR A 46 -22.55 4.92 -6.74
C TYR A 46 -22.97 6.21 -6.03
N GLY A 47 -22.03 7.13 -5.75
CA GLY A 47 -22.34 8.42 -5.15
C GLY A 47 -23.41 9.18 -5.95
N GLY A 48 -24.51 9.54 -5.28
CA GLY A 48 -25.68 10.19 -5.89
C GLY A 48 -26.84 9.24 -6.22
N LEU A 49 -26.69 7.93 -6.00
CA LEU A 49 -27.76 6.94 -6.15
C LEU A 49 -28.05 6.30 -4.79
N ASP A 50 -29.21 6.63 -4.20
CA ASP A 50 -29.62 6.09 -2.91
C ASP A 50 -30.52 4.86 -3.11
N VAL A 51 -29.88 3.76 -3.51
CA VAL A 51 -30.56 2.49 -3.82
C VAL A 51 -30.00 1.39 -2.93
N LEU A 52 -30.83 0.95 -1.98
CA LEU A 52 -30.57 -0.15 -1.04
C LEU A 52 -29.93 -1.39 -1.67
N PRO A 53 -30.34 -1.87 -2.87
CA PRO A 53 -29.71 -3.03 -3.51
C PRO A 53 -28.22 -2.84 -3.88
N LEU A 54 -27.73 -1.60 -3.97
CA LEU A 54 -26.34 -1.29 -4.29
C LEU A 54 -25.49 -1.04 -3.04
N ALA A 55 -26.05 -1.01 -1.84
CA ALA A 55 -25.32 -0.70 -0.61
C ALA A 55 -24.16 -1.69 -0.36
N ASP A 56 -24.43 -2.99 -0.51
CA ASP A 56 -23.43 -4.04 -0.32
C ASP A 56 -22.31 -3.97 -1.37
N GLU A 57 -22.67 -3.69 -2.63
CA GLU A 57 -21.68 -3.55 -3.71
C GLU A 57 -20.87 -2.25 -3.55
N ALA A 58 -21.50 -1.16 -3.11
CA ALA A 58 -20.83 0.09 -2.78
C ALA A 58 -19.82 -0.10 -1.64
N HIS A 59 -20.20 -0.88 -0.62
CA HIS A 59 -19.30 -1.25 0.47
C HIS A 59 -18.14 -2.10 -0.04
N ARG A 60 -18.40 -3.17 -0.82
CA ARG A 60 -17.37 -4.02 -1.43
C ARG A 60 -16.36 -3.24 -2.27
N LEU A 61 -16.84 -2.31 -3.09
CA LEU A 61 -15.96 -1.45 -3.91
C LEU A 61 -15.16 -0.47 -3.07
N SER A 62 -15.74 0.04 -1.97
CA SER A 62 -15.04 0.90 -1.02
C SER A 62 -13.92 0.14 -0.30
N GLU A 63 -14.18 -1.09 0.12
CA GLU A 63 -13.19 -1.99 0.71
C GLU A 63 -12.07 -2.31 -0.28
N ARG A 64 -12.41 -2.60 -1.55
CA ARG A 64 -11.42 -2.84 -2.61
C ARG A 64 -10.55 -1.62 -2.88
N ARG A 65 -11.15 -0.43 -2.95
CA ARG A 65 -10.41 0.84 -3.07
C ARG A 65 -9.47 1.02 -1.88
N MET A 66 -9.91 0.69 -0.67
CA MET A 66 -9.07 0.80 0.53
C MET A 66 -7.86 -0.13 0.48
N GLY A 67 -8.04 -1.37 0.02
CA GLY A 67 -6.92 -2.30 -0.19
C GLY A 67 -5.86 -1.77 -1.18
N LEU A 68 -6.28 -1.07 -2.24
CA LEU A 68 -5.34 -0.43 -3.17
C LEU A 68 -4.61 0.76 -2.54
N VAL A 69 -5.30 1.57 -1.74
CA VAL A 69 -4.69 2.66 -0.97
C VAL A 69 -3.63 2.13 0.00
N GLU A 70 -3.93 1.04 0.71
CA GLU A 70 -2.98 0.38 1.62
C GLU A 70 -1.75 -0.15 0.87
N GLN A 71 -1.94 -0.72 -0.33
CA GLN A 71 -0.82 -1.18 -1.17
C GLN A 71 0.03 -0.03 -1.71
N LEU A 72 -0.59 1.11 -2.06
CA LEU A 72 0.13 2.29 -2.54
C LEU A 72 1.05 2.82 -1.44
N HIS A 73 0.53 2.97 -0.22
CA HIS A 73 1.32 3.48 0.89
C HIS A 73 2.39 2.50 1.36
N GLN A 74 2.12 1.19 1.31
CA GLN A 74 3.15 0.18 1.52
C GLN A 74 4.33 0.39 0.56
N ALA A 75 4.06 0.50 -0.76
CA ALA A 75 5.11 0.71 -1.76
C ALA A 75 5.80 2.09 -1.61
N GLU A 76 5.07 3.13 -1.21
CA GLU A 76 5.62 4.46 -0.93
C GLU A 76 6.56 4.47 0.30
N LEU A 77 6.28 3.61 1.29
CA LEU A 77 7.13 3.43 2.47
C LEU A 77 8.35 2.55 2.18
N GLU A 78 8.23 1.54 1.31
CA GLU A 78 9.39 0.79 0.80
C GLU A 78 10.39 1.71 0.09
N LEU A 79 9.90 2.81 -0.50
CA LEU A 79 10.74 3.86 -1.09
C LEU A 79 11.19 4.95 -0.09
N GLY A 80 10.83 4.83 1.19
CA GLY A 80 11.26 5.73 2.28
C GLY A 80 10.61 7.12 2.28
N ARG A 81 9.43 7.30 1.65
CA ARG A 81 8.97 8.66 1.30
C ARG A 81 7.79 9.24 2.06
N HIS A 82 7.01 8.53 2.88
CA HIS A 82 5.65 9.04 3.20
C HIS A 82 5.05 8.77 4.61
N ALA A 83 5.78 9.06 5.70
CA ALA A 83 5.19 9.07 7.05
C ALA A 83 3.99 10.03 7.19
N ALA A 84 4.02 11.20 6.55
CA ALA A 84 2.93 12.18 6.60
C ALA A 84 1.64 11.70 5.91
N ALA A 85 1.76 10.95 4.81
CA ALA A 85 0.60 10.40 4.10
C ALA A 85 -0.06 9.28 4.90
N ALA A 86 0.75 8.38 5.48
CA ALA A 86 0.27 7.33 6.38
C ALA A 86 -0.47 7.93 7.60
N ALA A 87 0.05 9.02 8.18
CA ALA A 87 -0.61 9.72 9.28
C ALA A 87 -1.98 10.31 8.89
N ALA A 88 -2.13 10.81 7.67
CA ALA A 88 -3.41 11.32 7.18
C ALA A 88 -4.46 10.21 7.04
N LEU A 89 -4.06 9.02 6.60
CA LEU A 89 -4.97 7.88 6.48
C LEU A 89 -5.36 7.29 7.83
N VAL A 90 -4.43 7.17 8.78
CA VAL A 90 -4.75 6.74 10.14
C VAL A 90 -5.81 7.65 10.76
N ARG A 91 -5.76 8.97 10.51
CA ARG A 91 -6.81 9.89 10.97
C ARG A 91 -8.18 9.63 10.35
N ARG A 92 -8.23 9.17 9.09
CA ARG A 92 -9.48 8.89 8.36
C ARG A 92 -10.05 7.50 8.66
N HIS A 93 -9.17 6.54 8.96
CA HIS A 93 -9.53 5.14 9.21
C HIS A 93 -8.83 4.62 10.49
N PRO A 94 -9.19 5.17 11.67
CA PRO A 94 -8.46 4.93 12.92
C PRO A 94 -8.54 3.50 13.44
N LEU A 95 -9.49 2.69 12.95
CA LEU A 95 -9.65 1.28 13.34
C LEU A 95 -8.89 0.30 12.44
N ARG A 96 -8.24 0.78 11.38
CA ARG A 96 -7.46 -0.10 10.48
C ARG A 96 -6.04 -0.29 10.99
N GLU A 97 -5.81 -1.42 11.63
CA GLU A 97 -4.50 -1.81 12.20
C GLU A 97 -3.36 -1.74 11.19
N ARG A 98 -3.61 -2.13 9.93
CA ARG A 98 -2.61 -2.10 8.87
C ARG A 98 -2.07 -0.69 8.63
N LEU A 99 -2.91 0.35 8.72
CA LEU A 99 -2.45 1.73 8.55
C LEU A 99 -1.56 2.20 9.71
N HIS A 100 -1.87 1.76 10.94
CA HIS A 100 -1.01 2.02 12.10
C HIS A 100 0.34 1.32 11.94
N HIS A 101 0.35 0.07 11.47
CA HIS A 101 1.58 -0.66 11.18
C HIS A 101 2.47 0.07 10.17
N LEU A 102 1.88 0.53 9.05
CA LEU A 102 2.60 1.31 8.04
C LEU A 102 3.21 2.58 8.62
N LEU A 103 2.42 3.36 9.37
CA LEU A 103 2.91 4.60 9.99
C LEU A 103 4.03 4.33 11.03
N MET A 104 3.88 3.28 11.85
CA MET A 104 4.91 2.88 12.82
C MET A 104 6.22 2.51 12.13
N ALA A 105 6.15 1.70 11.07
CA ALA A 105 7.33 1.28 10.31
C ALA A 105 8.03 2.49 9.65
N ALA A 106 7.25 3.41 9.06
CA ALA A 106 7.76 4.64 8.47
C ALA A 106 8.54 5.50 9.48
N LEU A 107 7.92 5.78 10.63
CA LEU A 107 8.52 6.59 11.67
C LEU A 107 9.76 5.92 12.27
N ALA A 108 9.75 4.59 12.43
CA ALA A 108 10.91 3.85 12.90
C ALA A 108 12.08 3.89 11.90
N ALA A 109 11.80 3.79 10.61
CA ALA A 109 12.81 3.90 9.55
C ALA A 109 13.45 5.30 9.49
N ASP A 110 12.68 6.35 9.77
CA ASP A 110 13.14 7.75 9.87
C ASP A 110 13.91 8.04 11.18
N GLY A 111 14.17 7.04 12.03
CA GLY A 111 14.81 7.20 13.33
C GLY A 111 13.90 7.79 14.42
N ARG A 112 12.63 8.04 14.11
CA ARG A 112 11.62 8.64 15.01
C ARG A 112 10.92 7.58 15.86
N ARG A 113 11.71 6.75 16.53
CA ARG A 113 11.26 5.59 17.32
C ARG A 113 10.24 5.93 18.40
N ALA A 114 10.40 7.04 19.11
CA ALA A 114 9.46 7.47 20.14
C ALA A 114 8.06 7.74 19.57
N GLU A 115 8.00 8.32 18.37
CA GLU A 115 6.74 8.62 17.69
C GLU A 115 6.09 7.34 17.14
N ALA A 116 6.88 6.40 16.64
CA ALA A 116 6.38 5.08 16.24
C ALA A 116 5.70 4.36 17.42
N LEU A 117 6.32 4.36 18.61
CA LEU A 117 5.71 3.75 19.80
C LEU A 117 4.48 4.52 20.30
N ALA A 118 4.41 5.84 20.08
CA ALA A 118 3.22 6.63 20.39
C ALA A 118 2.02 6.23 19.51
N VAL A 119 2.27 5.93 18.22
CA VAL A 119 1.24 5.43 17.30
C VAL A 119 0.67 4.10 17.80
N TYR A 120 1.51 3.16 18.22
CA TYR A 120 1.06 1.89 18.79
C TYR A 120 0.13 2.08 20.00
N ARG A 121 0.56 2.89 20.98
CA ARG A 121 -0.23 3.14 22.20
C ARG A 121 -1.60 3.73 21.86
N ARG A 122 -1.64 4.64 20.88
CA ARG A 122 -2.90 5.21 20.40
C ARG A 122 -3.78 4.16 19.72
N ALA A 123 -3.22 3.33 18.85
CA ALA A 123 -3.94 2.24 18.19
C ALA A 123 -4.54 1.27 19.20
N ARG A 124 -3.72 0.82 20.18
CA ARG A 124 -4.16 -0.06 21.26
C ARG A 124 -5.32 0.53 22.06
N GLY A 125 -5.21 1.79 22.48
CA GLY A 125 -6.29 2.47 23.20
C GLY A 125 -7.58 2.59 22.39
N LEU A 126 -7.48 2.84 21.07
CA LEU A 126 -8.64 2.92 20.18
C LEU A 126 -9.31 1.56 19.97
N LEU A 127 -8.53 0.51 19.69
CA LEU A 127 -9.06 -0.84 19.47
C LEU A 127 -9.68 -1.41 20.74
N ALA A 128 -9.02 -1.26 21.88
CA ALA A 128 -9.56 -1.70 23.17
C ALA A 128 -10.82 -0.88 23.54
N GLY A 129 -10.81 0.44 23.33
CA GLY A 129 -11.92 1.31 23.70
C GLY A 129 -13.15 1.19 22.80
N GLN A 130 -12.98 0.93 21.49
CA GLN A 130 -14.10 0.89 20.53
C GLN A 130 -14.54 -0.52 20.16
N LEU A 131 -13.62 -1.48 20.12
CA LEU A 131 -13.89 -2.86 19.68
C LEU A 131 -13.73 -3.87 20.82
N GLY A 132 -13.14 -3.50 21.96
CA GLY A 132 -12.78 -4.44 23.02
C GLY A 132 -11.68 -5.43 22.59
N LEU A 133 -10.93 -5.10 21.53
CA LEU A 133 -9.91 -5.95 20.95
C LEU A 133 -8.50 -5.44 21.29
N GLU A 134 -7.58 -6.37 21.50
CA GLU A 134 -6.15 -6.04 21.54
C GLU A 134 -5.57 -5.98 20.12
N PRO A 135 -4.49 -5.20 19.90
CA PRO A 135 -3.80 -5.17 18.62
C PRO A 135 -3.39 -6.56 18.14
N GLY A 136 -3.56 -6.82 16.85
CA GLY A 136 -3.14 -8.04 16.19
C GLY A 136 -1.63 -8.25 16.22
N GLU A 137 -1.22 -9.50 15.99
CA GLU A 137 0.19 -9.92 16.08
C GLU A 137 1.15 -9.08 15.23
N PRO A 138 0.84 -8.69 13.98
CA PRO A 138 1.75 -7.86 13.19
C PRO A 138 2.12 -6.54 13.86
N LEU A 139 1.15 -5.90 14.53
CA LEU A 139 1.37 -4.61 15.19
C LEU A 139 2.18 -4.77 16.49
N ARG A 140 1.90 -5.84 17.25
CA ARG A 140 2.65 -6.18 18.47
C ARG A 140 4.09 -6.56 18.16
N GLU A 141 4.31 -7.33 17.09
CA GLU A 141 5.66 -7.71 16.67
C GLU A 141 6.49 -6.50 16.25
N LEU A 142 5.88 -5.57 15.52
CA LEU A 142 6.56 -4.33 15.17
C LEU A 142 6.93 -3.49 16.40
N GLU A 143 6.06 -3.42 17.42
CA GLU A 143 6.40 -2.78 18.71
C GLU A 143 7.63 -3.44 19.35
N ARG A 144 7.64 -4.78 19.46
CA ARG A 144 8.75 -5.53 20.05
C ARG A 144 10.07 -5.27 19.34
N ARG A 145 10.08 -5.29 18.00
CA ARG A 145 11.28 -5.05 17.19
C ARG A 145 11.79 -3.62 17.32
N ILE A 146 10.88 -2.65 17.29
CA ILE A 146 11.22 -1.26 17.55
C ILE A 146 11.84 -1.14 18.95
N LEU A 147 11.27 -1.77 19.98
CA LEU A 147 11.82 -1.78 21.34
C LEU A 147 13.20 -2.46 21.45
N ALA A 148 13.48 -3.46 20.62
CA ALA A 148 14.78 -4.12 20.54
C ALA A 148 15.85 -3.27 19.81
N GLY A 149 15.47 -2.16 19.17
CA GLY A 149 16.39 -1.36 18.36
C GLY A 149 16.69 -1.94 16.99
N GLU A 150 15.87 -2.89 16.54
CA GLU A 150 15.96 -3.40 15.18
C GLU A 150 15.36 -2.39 14.19
N PRO A 151 15.94 -2.24 12.98
CA PRO A 151 15.30 -1.47 11.94
C PRO A 151 13.92 -2.09 11.66
N GLY A 152 12.88 -1.24 11.69
CA GLY A 152 11.50 -1.61 11.41
C GLY A 152 11.32 -2.05 9.96
N ARG A 153 11.87 -3.21 9.58
CA ARG A 153 11.63 -3.80 8.26
C ARG A 153 10.19 -4.28 8.20
N ILE A 154 9.53 -3.93 7.11
CA ILE A 154 8.18 -4.40 6.80
C ILE A 154 8.29 -5.89 6.48
N CYS A 155 8.08 -6.76 7.47
CA CYS A 155 7.91 -8.18 7.18
C CYS A 155 6.51 -8.36 6.58
N LEU A 156 6.46 -8.54 5.26
CA LEU A 156 5.26 -8.96 4.54
C LEU A 156 5.08 -10.48 4.73
N ALA A 157 3.89 -10.88 5.17
CA ALA A 157 3.27 -12.12 4.72
C ALA A 157 2.20 -11.74 3.69
#